data_AF-A9P871-F1
#
_entry.id   AF-A9P871-F1
#
_cell.length_a   1.000
_cell.length_b   1.000
_cell.length_c   1.000
_cell.angle_alpha   90.00
_cell.angle_beta   90.00
_cell.angle_gamma   90.00
#
_symmetry.space_group_name_H-M   'P 1'
#
loop_
_entity.id
_entity.type
_entity.pdbx_description
1 polymer ?
#
loop_
_entity_poly.entity_id
_entity_poly.type
_entity_poly.pdbx_seq_one_letter_code
_entity_poly.pdbx_strand_id
1 'polypeptide(L)' 'MIKGCCVGPKKRVVTLRQSLLKQTSRLALEEIKLKFVDTSSKFGHGRFQTTQEKQKFYGRLKA' A
#
# COMPACT_ATOMS: atom_id res chain seq x y z
N MET A 1 -1.17 -7.49 0.44
CA MET A 1 -1.83 -6.24 0.89
C MET A 1 -3.14 -6.63 1.56
N ILE A 2 -3.40 -6.15 2.78
CA ILE A 2 -4.71 -6.33 3.43
C ILE A 2 -5.52 -5.05 3.29
N LYS A 3 -6.85 -5.17 3.25
CA LYS A 3 -7.73 -4.00 3.31
C LYS A 3 -7.66 -3.41 4.72
N GLY A 4 -7.23 -2.15 4.84
CA GLY A 4 -7.14 -1.44 6.14
C GLY A 4 -5.84 -1.68 6.92
N CYS A 5 -5.92 -1.62 8.25
CA CYS A 5 -4.79 -1.80 9.18
C CYS A 5 -4.81 -3.16 9.90
N CYS A 6 -3.69 -3.53 10.52
CA CYS A 6 -3.57 -4.72 11.37
C CYS A 6 -3.00 -4.34 12.73
N VAL A 7 -3.09 -5.28 13.69
CA VAL A 7 -2.70 -5.05 15.08
C VAL A 7 -1.18 -4.91 15.23
N GLY A 8 -0.76 -3.78 15.82
CA GLY A 8 0.59 -3.57 16.30
C GLY A 8 1.50 -2.68 15.45
N PRO A 9 2.72 -2.41 15.96
CA PRO A 9 3.71 -1.59 15.28
C PRO A 9 4.33 -2.36 14.11
N LYS A 10 5.01 -1.60 13.24
CA LYS A 10 5.81 -2.16 12.14
C LYS A 10 6.79 -3.20 12.70
N LYS A 11 6.94 -4.33 11.99
CA LYS A 11 7.80 -5.50 12.34
C LYS A 11 7.26 -6.44 13.43
N ARG A 12 6.08 -6.21 14.02
CA ARG A 12 5.46 -7.20 14.94
C ARG A 12 5.03 -8.45 14.17
N VAL A 13 5.30 -9.63 14.72
CA VAL A 13 4.81 -10.91 14.20
C VAL A 13 3.29 -11.00 14.37
N VAL A 14 2.57 -11.37 13.31
CA VAL A 14 1.11 -11.54 13.31
C VAL A 14 0.77 -12.89 12.68
N THR A 15 -0.04 -13.69 13.36
CA THR A 15 -0.52 -14.98 12.85
C THR A 15 -1.82 -14.78 12.06
N LEU A 16 -1.81 -15.12 10.76
CA LEU A 16 -3.01 -15.08 9.92
C LEU A 16 -3.71 -16.44 9.96
N ARG A 17 -5.02 -16.46 10.26
CA ARG A 17 -5.85 -17.67 10.28
C ARG A 17 -6.96 -17.56 9.23
N GLN A 18 -7.31 -18.69 8.61
CA GLN A 18 -8.52 -18.77 7.81
C GLN A 18 -9.77 -18.56 8.69
N SER A 19 -10.83 -18.00 8.10
CA SER A 19 -12.15 -17.92 8.73
C SER A 19 -12.69 -19.31 9.02
N LEU A 20 -13.33 -19.49 10.18
CA LEU A 20 -13.90 -20.79 10.58
C LEU A 20 -15.09 -21.19 9.70
N LEU A 21 -15.86 -20.20 9.26
CA LEU A 21 -17.02 -20.36 8.39
C LEU A 21 -16.73 -19.70 7.04
N LYS A 22 -17.29 -20.29 5.97
CA LYS A 22 -17.19 -19.75 4.62
C LYS A 22 -17.83 -18.37 4.58
N GLN A 23 -17.10 -17.39 4.04
CA GLN A 23 -17.60 -16.03 3.88
C GLN A 23 -18.42 -15.94 2.60
N THR A 24 -19.73 -15.70 2.71
CA THR A 24 -20.68 -15.66 1.58
C THR A 24 -21.23 -14.26 1.30
N SER A 25 -20.81 -13.24 2.06
CA SER A 25 -21.27 -11.87 1.86
C SER A 25 -20.78 -11.31 0.52
N ARG A 26 -21.56 -10.41 -0.07
CA ARG A 26 -21.21 -9.76 -1.36
C ARG A 26 -19.84 -9.07 -1.33
N LEU A 27 -19.49 -8.48 -0.19
CA LEU A 27 -18.18 -7.84 0.04
C LEU A 27 -17.03 -8.85 0.05
N ALA A 28 -17.27 -10.08 0.49
CA ALA A 28 -16.25 -11.13 0.52
C ALA A 28 -16.07 -11.83 -0.85
N LEU A 29 -17.08 -11.76 -1.72
CA LEU A 29 -17.09 -12.35 -3.06
C LEU A 29 -16.72 -11.35 -4.18
N GLU A 30 -16.36 -10.12 -3.82
CA GLU A 30 -15.99 -9.07 -4.77
C GLU A 30 -14.68 -9.42 -5.51
N GLU A 31 -14.69 -9.34 -6.85
CA GLU A 31 -13.49 -9.49 -7.67
C GLU A 31 -12.65 -8.20 -7.62
N ILE A 32 -11.47 -8.26 -6.99
CA ILE A 32 -10.64 -7.07 -6.76
C ILE A 32 -9.71 -6.83 -7.95
N LYS A 33 -9.99 -5.80 -8.76
CA LYS A 33 -9.10 -5.30 -9.84
C LYS A 33 -8.46 -3.97 -9.41
N LEU A 34 -7.17 -4.01 -9.10
CA LEU A 34 -6.42 -2.82 -8.68
C LEU A 34 -6.01 -1.99 -9.91
N LYS A 35 -6.31 -0.69 -9.89
CA LYS A 35 -5.90 0.25 -10.96
C LYS A 35 -4.61 0.99 -10.64
N PHE A 36 -4.40 1.34 -9.37
CA PHE A 36 -3.27 2.16 -8.94
C PHE A 36 -2.84 1.77 -7.52
N VAL A 37 -1.52 1.75 -7.30
CA VAL A 37 -0.90 1.59 -5.99
C VAL A 37 0.03 2.78 -5.80
N ASP A 38 -0.22 3.56 -4.75
CA ASP A 38 0.60 4.73 -4.44
C ASP A 38 1.98 4.30 -3.93
N THR A 39 3.02 4.73 -4.63
CA THR A 39 4.44 4.47 -4.35
C THR A 39 5.17 5.70 -3.83
N SER A 40 4.43 6.79 -3.62
CA SER A 40 4.99 8.02 -3.06
C SER A 40 5.53 7.83 -1.64
N SER A 41 6.54 8.65 -1.30
CA SER A 41 7.12 8.67 0.04
C SER A 41 6.05 8.92 1.11
N LYS A 42 6.12 8.13 2.19
CA LYS A 42 5.33 8.32 3.41
C LYS A 42 6.09 9.05 4.51
N PHE A 43 7.35 9.43 4.24
CA PHE A 43 8.07 10.39 5.05
C PHE A 43 7.68 11.80 4.58
N GLY A 44 6.95 12.55 5.42
CA GLY A 44 6.37 13.83 5.06
C GLY A 44 5.24 13.73 4.02
N HIS A 45 5.12 14.77 3.18
CA HIS A 45 4.13 14.83 2.10
C HIS A 45 4.73 14.32 0.79
N GLY A 46 4.37 13.09 0.38
CA GLY A 46 4.82 12.48 -0.87
C GLY A 46 4.28 13.20 -2.11
N ARG A 47 5.17 13.54 -3.07
CA ARG A 47 4.82 14.26 -4.31
C ARG A 47 5.11 13.50 -5.60
N PHE A 48 6.04 12.54 -5.58
CA PHE A 48 6.49 11.79 -6.74
C PHE A 48 6.26 10.31 -6.51
N GLN A 49 5.79 9.60 -7.53
CA GLN A 49 5.62 8.14 -7.51
C GLN A 49 6.96 7.45 -7.77
N THR A 50 7.74 8.00 -8.70
CA THR A 50 9.02 7.41 -9.10
C THR A 50 10.20 8.32 -8.81
N THR A 51 11.39 7.73 -8.66
CA THR A 51 12.63 8.49 -8.54
C THR A 51 12.93 9.26 -9.82
N GLN A 52 12.56 8.72 -11.00
CA GLN A 52 12.71 9.40 -12.28
C GLN A 52 11.84 10.65 -12.38
N GLU A 53 10.59 10.61 -11.90
CA GLU A 53 9.71 11.80 -11.83
C GLU A 53 10.36 12.91 -11.00
N LYS A 54 10.91 12.55 -9.84
CA LYS A 54 11.59 13.50 -8.95
C LYS A 54 12.81 14.12 -9.63
N GLN A 55 13.66 13.30 -10.26
CA GLN A 55 14.85 13.78 -10.98
C GLN A 55 14.49 14.67 -12.16
N LYS A 56 13.48 14.28 -12.95
CA LYS A 56 12.99 15.09 -14.08
C LYS A 56 12.40 16.42 -13.62
N PHE A 57 11.70 16.45 -12.48
CA PHE A 57 11.11 17.67 -11.93
C PHE A 57 12.16 18.66 -11.45
N TYR A 58 13.18 18.18 -10.71
CA TYR A 58 14.21 19.07 -10.16
C TYR A 58 15.36 19.38 -11.13
N GLY A 59 15.53 18.58 -12.19
CA GLY A 59 16.59 18.79 -13.19
C GLY A 59 17.99 18.56 -12.62
N ARG A 60 18.98 19.32 -13.11
CA ARG A 60 20.36 19.24 -12.63
C ARG A 60 20.46 19.91 -11.26
N LEU A 61 20.63 19.10 -10.23
CA LEU A 61 20.90 19.55 -8.87
C LEU A 61 22.41 19.63 -8.64
N LYS A 62 22.84 20.56 -7.79
CA LYS A 62 24.20 20.55 -7.25
C LYS A 62 24.32 19.37 -6.27
N ALA A 63 25.35 18.55 -6.44
CA ALA A 63 25.65 17.45 -5.52
C ALA A 63 26.02 17.99 -4.12
#